data_AF-A0A6G2QEB2-F1
#
_entry.id   AF-A0A6G2QEB2-F1
#
_cell.length_a   1.000
_cell.length_b   1.000
_cell.length_c   1.000
_cell.angle_alpha   90.00
_cell.angle_beta   90.00
_cell.angle_gamma   90.00
#
_symmetry.space_group_name_H-M   'P 1'
#
loop_
_entity.id
_entity.type
_entity.pdbx_description
1 polymer ?
#
loop_
_entity_poly.entity_id
_entity_poly.type
_entity_poly.pdbx_seq_one_letter_code
_entity_poly.pdbx_strand_id
1 'polypeptide(L)' 'LNLRVLGHNTPARKLYEAEGFAVEGVSPEEFFLDGAYVDDISMGRAL' A
#
# COMPACT_ATOMS: atom_id res chain seq x y z
N LEU A 1 -4.26 4.55 12.81
CA LEU A 1 -5.15 4.00 11.76
C LEU A 1 -4.29 3.31 10.74
N ASN A 2 -4.69 2.13 10.23
CA ASN A 2 -3.88 1.34 9.30
C ASN A 2 -4.70 0.95 8.05
N LEU A 3 -4.04 0.87 6.91
CA LEU A 3 -4.60 0.42 5.63
C LEU A 3 -3.55 -0.33 4.80
N ARG A 4 -4.00 -0.99 3.73
CA ARG A 4 -3.13 -1.71 2.78
C ARG A 4 -3.43 -1.30 1.35
N VAL A 5 -2.40 -1.18 0.52
CA VAL A 5 -2.47 -0.72 -0.87
C VAL A 5 -1.64 -1.65 -1.74
N LEU A 6 -2.23 -2.14 -2.83
CA LEU A 6 -1.49 -2.89 -3.85
C LEU A 6 -0.38 -2.02 -4.45
N GLY A 7 0.83 -2.55 -4.56
CA GLY A 7 2.04 -1.79 -4.89
C GLY A 7 1.98 -1.04 -6.22
N HIS A 8 1.22 -1.55 -7.20
CA HIS A 8 1.02 -0.88 -8.48
C HIS A 8 -0.02 0.27 -8.43
N ASN A 9 -0.81 0.39 -7.36
CA ASN A 9 -1.85 1.42 -7.21
C ASN A 9 -1.25 2.74 -6.70
N THR A 10 -0.42 3.34 -7.55
CA THR A 10 0.24 4.63 -7.30
C THR A 10 -0.75 5.76 -6.97
N PRO A 11 -1.93 5.87 -7.62
CA PRO A 11 -2.92 6.89 -7.27
C PRO A 11 -3.42 6.78 -5.82
N ALA A 12 -3.76 5.57 -5.36
CA ALA A 12 -4.19 5.36 -3.99
C ALA A 12 -3.08 5.68 -2.99
N ARG A 13 -1.83 5.27 -3.28
CA ARG A 13 -0.69 5.58 -2.41
C ARG A 13 -0.52 7.09 -2.21
N LYS A 14 -0.55 7.87 -3.30
CA LYS A 14 -0.44 9.34 -3.23
C LYS A 14 -1.59 9.99 -2.48
N LEU A 15 -2.81 9.48 -2.63
CA LEU A 15 -3.98 9.96 -1.89
C LEU A 15 -3.77 9.77 -0.39
N TYR A 16 -3.36 8.58 0.04
CA TYR A 16 -3.18 8.31 1.47
C TYR A 16 -1.96 9.03 2.05
N GLU A 17 -0.88 9.18 1.29
CA GLU A 17 0.26 10.04 1.65
C GLU A 17 -0.21 11.49 1.92
N ALA A 18 -1.09 12.05 1.07
CA ALA A 18 -1.65 13.39 1.26
C ALA A 18 -2.55 13.50 2.50
N GLU A 19 -3.24 12.42 2.86
CA GLU A 19 -4.02 12.31 4.10
C GLU A 19 -3.14 12.04 5.33
N GLY A 20 -1.81 12.01 5.19
CA GLY A 20 -0.87 11.85 6.30
C GLY A 20 -0.60 10.41 6.72
N PHE A 21 -0.96 9.42 5.89
CA PHE A 21 -0.50 8.05 6.07
C PHE A 21 0.95 7.91 5.56
N ALA A 22 1.75 7.16 6.28
CA ALA A 22 3.12 6.81 5.90
C ALA A 22 3.25 5.31 5.67
N VAL A 23 4.19 4.90 4.81
CA VAL A 23 4.52 3.48 4.61
C VAL A 23 5.18 2.94 5.86
N GLU A 24 4.62 1.86 6.41
CA GLU A 24 5.17 1.14 7.56
C GLU A 24 5.84 -0.17 7.14
N GLY A 25 5.47 -0.71 5.98
CA GLY A 25 6.05 -1.94 5.45
C GLY A 25 5.66 -2.23 4.01
N VAL A 26 6.44 -3.11 3.39
CA VAL A 26 6.16 -3.66 2.07
C VAL A 26 6.28 -5.17 2.18
N SER A 27 5.28 -5.88 1.70
CA SER A 27 5.29 -7.32 1.50
C SER A 27 5.47 -7.59 0.01
N PRO A 28 6.68 -7.96 -0.44
CA PRO A 28 6.92 -8.24 -1.84
C PRO A 28 6.11 -9.45 -2.30
N GLU A 29 5.54 -9.36 -3.51
CA GLU A 29 4.85 -10.49 -4.17
C GLU A 29 3.74 -11.16 -3.31
N GLU A 30 3.10 -10.42 -2.40
CA GLU A 30 2.12 -10.98 -1.46
C GLU A 30 0.88 -11.56 -2.17
N PHE A 31 0.45 -10.93 -3.27
CA PHE A 31 -0.74 -11.35 -4.00
C PHE A 31 -0.44 -11.76 -5.44
N PHE A 32 -1.10 -12.81 -5.92
CA PHE A 32 -1.11 -13.18 -7.34
C PHE A 32 -2.43 -12.73 -7.99
N LEU A 33 -2.35 -11.70 -8.83
CA LEU A 33 -3.50 -11.06 -9.49
C LEU A 33 -3.19 -10.88 -10.98
N ASP A 34 -4.17 -11.13 -11.85
CA ASP A 34 -4.04 -10.96 -13.31
C ASP A 34 -2.79 -11.62 -13.93
N GLY A 35 -2.37 -12.76 -13.37
CA GLY A 35 -1.21 -13.51 -13.87
C GLY A 35 0.15 -12.97 -13.39
N ALA A 36 0.18 -12.01 -12.47
CA ALA A 36 1.40 -11.44 -11.91
C ALA A 36 1.37 -11.42 -10.39
N TYR A 37 2.54 -11.57 -9.78
CA TYR A 37 2.71 -11.26 -8.37
C TYR A 37 2.80 -9.75 -8.18
N VAL A 38 2.13 -9.24 -7.15
CA VAL A 38 2.09 -7.82 -6.82
C VAL A 38 2.36 -7.62 -5.34
N ASP A 39 3.10 -6.57 -5.04
CA ASP A 39 3.43 -6.20 -3.67
C ASP A 39 2.20 -5.70 -2.92
N ASP A 40 2.20 -5.85 -1.61
CA ASP A 40 1.29 -5.15 -0.71
C ASP A 40 2.07 -4.12 0.10
N ILE A 41 1.47 -2.94 0.29
CA ILE A 41 2.07 -1.84 1.04
C ILE A 41 1.19 -1.57 2.25
N SER A 42 1.73 -1.76 3.46
CA SER A 42 1.06 -1.35 4.69
C SER A 42 1.35 0.12 4.97
N MET A 43 0.31 0.87 5.26
CA MET A 43 0.43 2.29 5.62
C MET A 43 -0.33 2.59 6.91
N GLY A 44 0.28 3.44 7.73
CA GLY A 44 -0.26 3.84 9.03
C GLY A 44 -0.29 5.36 9.20
N ARG A 45 -1.20 5.83 10.06
CA ARG A 45 -1.29 7.22 10.52
C ARG A 45 -1.56 7.26 12.02
N ALA A 46 -0.75 8.00 12.76
CA ALA A 46 -0.99 8.27 14.18
C ALA A 46 -2.23 9.15 14.36
N LEU A 47 -2.96 8.96 15.46
CA LEU A 47 -4.11 9.78 15.85
C LEU A 47 -3.69 10.82 16.88
#